data_AF-A0A6I2LB25-F1
#
_entry.id   AF-A0A6I2LB25-F1
#
_cell.length_a   1.000
_cell.length_b   1.000
_cell.length_c   1.000
_cell.angle_alpha   90.00
_cell.angle_beta   90.00
_cell.angle_gamma   90.00
#
_symmetry.space_group_name_H-M   'P 1'
#
loop_
_entity.id
_entity.type
_entity.pdbx_description
1 polymer ?
#
loop_
_entity_poly.entity_id
_entity_poly.type
_entity_poly.pdbx_seq_one_letter_code
_entity_poly.pdbx_strand_id
1 'polypeptide(L)'
;MEASQLYILKNRSFQQNVLKIGMTNKKASARAKQIYSGATGVPEPFDVLFACSVADCRVAERQVHRRLAAYRVNDSREFFRISATAARQVVFDVCSEINIDRQHERPIITVDLITVEEPELPPSDQYQEKYGEILTIPLDELSELPIGTSTLSKLQKERISTINAILREVFPECEESCYDSFSRDENPEPEIRIWEHIAKAFLKVDQINCLNVTEKKEAYTLLLARSLSPTKVVLQKQTLRYFTKEAALKIMTGYELPPKPITVRKAKSEISHIRHVNIKPLKSVIPDILAAQRRTD
;
A
#
# COMPACT_ATOMS: atom_id res chain seq x y z
N MET A 1 -13.32 -20.61 -22.12
CA MET A 1 -14.21 -19.42 -22.23
C MET A 1 -13.33 -18.23 -22.57
N GLU A 2 -13.62 -17.51 -23.65
CA GLU A 2 -12.87 -16.30 -23.99
C GLU A 2 -13.08 -15.23 -22.89
N ALA A 3 -12.01 -14.63 -22.38
CA ALA A 3 -12.10 -13.72 -21.25
C ALA A 3 -12.63 -12.34 -21.69
N SER A 4 -13.83 -12.00 -21.23
CA SER A 4 -14.42 -10.66 -21.35
C SER A 4 -13.70 -9.66 -20.44
N GLN A 5 -13.17 -8.58 -21.02
CA GLN A 5 -12.34 -7.59 -20.31
C GLN A 5 -12.75 -6.15 -20.62
N LEU A 6 -12.59 -5.28 -19.63
CA LEU A 6 -12.46 -3.83 -19.82
C LEU A 6 -10.99 -3.44 -19.76
N TYR A 7 -10.60 -2.43 -20.55
CA TYR A 7 -9.23 -1.93 -20.60
C TYR A 7 -9.17 -0.40 -20.66
N ILE A 8 -8.00 0.11 -20.31
CA ILE A 8 -7.57 1.50 -20.45
C ILE A 8 -6.32 1.51 -21.33
N LEU A 9 -6.37 2.24 -22.44
CA LEU A 9 -5.25 2.42 -23.36
C LEU A 9 -4.75 3.86 -23.35
N LYS A 10 -3.44 4.03 -23.55
CA LYS A 10 -2.77 5.30 -23.79
C LYS A 10 -2.09 5.30 -25.14
N ASN A 11 -2.09 6.44 -25.80
CA ASN A 11 -1.33 6.69 -27.01
C ASN A 11 -0.37 7.84 -26.75
N ARG A 12 0.91 7.69 -27.11
CA ARG A 12 1.95 8.69 -26.80
C ARG A 12 1.80 9.97 -27.63
N SER A 13 1.20 9.87 -28.82
CA SER A 13 0.92 11.01 -29.68
C SER A 13 -0.29 11.82 -29.25
N PHE A 14 -1.11 11.32 -28.33
CA PHE A 14 -2.27 12.06 -27.83
C PHE A 14 -1.89 12.96 -26.65
N GLN A 15 -2.70 13.99 -26.42
CA GLN A 15 -2.50 14.91 -25.30
C GLN A 15 -2.46 14.16 -23.96
N GLN A 16 -1.75 14.73 -22.99
CA GLN A 16 -1.66 14.16 -21.65
C GLN A 16 -3.05 13.92 -21.04
N ASN A 17 -3.19 12.79 -20.34
CA ASN A 17 -4.44 12.32 -19.72
C ASN A 17 -5.58 12.05 -20.70
N VAL A 18 -5.33 11.96 -22.01
CA VAL A 18 -6.32 11.43 -22.97
C VAL A 18 -6.18 9.91 -23.04
N LEU A 19 -7.17 9.20 -22.50
CA LEU A 19 -7.20 7.75 -22.40
C LEU A 19 -8.35 7.18 -23.22
N LYS A 20 -8.11 6.04 -23.86
CA LYS A 20 -9.17 5.23 -24.47
C LYS A 20 -9.64 4.20 -23.47
N ILE A 21 -10.93 4.16 -23.18
CA ILE A 21 -11.52 3.16 -22.29
C ILE A 21 -12.52 2.34 -23.08
N GLY A 22 -12.33 1.03 -23.14
CA GLY A 22 -13.21 0.16 -23.91
C GLY A 22 -13.16 -1.28 -23.48
N MET A 23 -13.84 -2.13 -24.24
CA MET A 23 -13.99 -3.55 -23.95
C MET A 23 -13.49 -4.47 -25.05
N THR A 24 -13.34 -5.75 -24.71
CA THR A 24 -12.97 -6.84 -25.62
C THR A 24 -13.40 -8.20 -25.04
N ASN A 25 -13.70 -9.16 -25.92
CA ASN A 25 -13.87 -10.57 -25.53
C ASN A 25 -12.57 -11.38 -25.67
N LYS A 26 -11.50 -10.74 -26.14
CA LYS A 26 -10.14 -11.28 -26.29
C LYS A 26 -9.18 -10.53 -25.36
N LYS A 27 -7.90 -10.89 -25.34
CA LYS A 27 -6.88 -10.13 -24.60
C LYS A 27 -6.80 -8.66 -25.03
N ALA A 28 -6.75 -7.74 -24.05
CA ALA A 28 -6.61 -6.31 -24.30
C ALA A 28 -5.42 -5.93 -25.22
N SER A 29 -4.29 -6.64 -25.10
CA SER A 29 -3.12 -6.43 -25.96
C SER A 29 -3.38 -6.74 -27.43
N ALA A 30 -4.16 -7.79 -27.72
CA ALA A 30 -4.58 -8.11 -29.09
C ALA A 30 -5.52 -7.03 -29.65
N ARG A 31 -6.43 -6.52 -28.81
CA ARG A 31 -7.34 -5.44 -29.19
C ARG A 31 -6.61 -4.12 -29.46
N ALA A 32 -5.63 -3.77 -28.64
CA ALA A 32 -4.79 -2.58 -28.85
C ALA A 32 -4.06 -2.63 -30.20
N LYS A 33 -3.45 -3.78 -30.53
CA LYS A 33 -2.82 -4.02 -31.84
C LYS A 33 -3.81 -3.90 -33.00
N GLN A 34 -4.98 -4.52 -32.87
CA GLN A 34 -6.02 -4.47 -33.90
C GLN A 34 -6.51 -3.03 -34.18
N ILE A 35 -6.69 -2.23 -33.13
CA ILE A 35 -7.11 -0.83 -33.27
C ILE A 35 -6.05 -0.03 -34.03
N TYR A 36 -4.77 -0.23 -33.71
CA TYR A 36 -3.68 0.42 -34.42
C TYR A 36 -3.57 -0.03 -35.88
N SER A 37 -3.56 -1.34 -36.14
CA SER A 37 -3.42 -1.87 -37.50
C SER A 37 -4.63 -1.58 -38.40
N GLY A 38 -5.82 -1.40 -37.81
CA GLY A 38 -7.07 -1.19 -38.54
C GLY A 38 -7.49 0.27 -38.72
N ALA A 39 -6.76 1.24 -38.15
CA ALA A 39 -7.13 2.65 -38.19
C ALA A 39 -6.03 3.51 -38.82
N THR A 40 -6.30 4.09 -39.99
CA THR A 40 -5.39 4.99 -40.71
C THR A 40 -5.17 6.35 -40.02
N GLY A 41 -5.91 6.63 -38.95
CA GLY A 41 -5.88 7.91 -38.21
C GLY A 41 -5.23 7.84 -36.83
N VAL A 42 -4.51 6.76 -36.49
CA VAL A 42 -3.80 6.64 -35.21
C VAL A 42 -2.30 6.66 -35.47
N PRO A 43 -1.58 7.73 -35.08
CA PRO A 43 -0.18 7.94 -35.47
C PRO A 43 0.81 6.98 -34.77
N GLU A 44 0.52 6.54 -33.55
CA GLU A 44 1.36 5.62 -32.76
C GLU A 44 0.56 4.44 -32.20
N PRO A 45 1.19 3.33 -31.80
CA PRO A 45 0.49 2.22 -31.16
C PRO A 45 -0.06 2.59 -29.78
N PHE A 46 -1.03 1.81 -29.31
CA PHE A 46 -1.60 1.95 -27.97
C PHE A 46 -0.88 1.06 -26.95
N ASP A 47 -0.52 1.65 -25.82
CA ASP A 47 -0.06 0.97 -24.62
C ASP A 47 -1.29 0.57 -23.77
N VAL A 48 -1.39 -0.70 -23.37
CA VAL A 48 -2.45 -1.16 -22.45
C VAL A 48 -2.04 -0.81 -21.03
N LEU A 49 -2.62 0.25 -20.47
CA LEU A 49 -2.28 0.68 -19.12
C LEU A 49 -2.97 -0.19 -18.06
N PHE A 50 -4.22 -0.59 -18.28
CA PHE A 50 -4.95 -1.43 -17.33
C PHE A 50 -5.94 -2.33 -18.06
N ALA A 51 -6.17 -3.53 -17.54
CA ALA A 51 -7.23 -4.40 -18.03
C ALA A 51 -7.68 -5.38 -16.93
N CYS A 52 -8.99 -5.54 -16.74
CA CYS A 52 -9.57 -6.50 -15.79
C CYS A 52 -10.72 -7.31 -16.41
N SER A 53 -10.96 -8.50 -15.88
CA SER A 53 -12.08 -9.35 -16.30
C SER A 53 -13.40 -8.86 -15.74
N VAL A 54 -14.49 -9.12 -16.49
CA VAL A 54 -15.84 -8.79 -16.07
C VAL A 54 -16.84 -9.78 -16.66
N ALA A 55 -17.90 -10.09 -15.91
CA ALA A 55 -18.94 -11.03 -16.32
C ALA A 55 -19.70 -10.52 -17.57
N ASP A 56 -19.98 -9.22 -17.65
CA ASP A 56 -20.68 -8.59 -18.78
C ASP A 56 -19.98 -7.29 -19.20
N CYS A 57 -19.04 -7.41 -20.14
CA CYS A 57 -18.22 -6.30 -20.61
C CYS A 57 -19.01 -5.21 -21.36
N ARG A 58 -20.16 -5.55 -21.96
CA ARG A 58 -21.03 -4.59 -22.64
C ARG A 58 -21.78 -3.71 -21.65
N VAL A 59 -22.27 -4.30 -20.56
CA VAL A 59 -22.91 -3.53 -19.49
C VAL A 59 -21.87 -2.67 -18.77
N ALA A 60 -20.69 -3.24 -18.49
CA ALA A 60 -19.61 -2.54 -17.81
C ALA A 60 -19.10 -1.34 -18.59
N GLU A 61 -18.85 -1.49 -19.90
CA GLU A 61 -18.41 -0.38 -20.75
C GLU A 61 -19.41 0.77 -20.74
N ARG A 62 -20.71 0.47 -20.92
CA ARG A 62 -21.77 1.48 -20.89
C ARG A 62 -21.85 2.21 -19.55
N GLN A 63 -21.72 1.48 -18.44
CA GLN A 63 -21.74 2.09 -17.11
C GLN A 63 -20.50 2.97 -16.87
N VAL A 64 -19.31 2.52 -17.25
CA VAL A 64 -18.08 3.34 -17.16
C VAL A 64 -18.20 4.59 -18.01
N HIS A 65 -18.63 4.48 -19.26
CA HIS A 65 -18.81 5.64 -20.16
C HIS A 65 -19.85 6.62 -19.61
N ARG A 66 -20.93 6.13 -18.99
CA ARG A 66 -21.91 6.98 -18.32
C ARG A 66 -21.31 7.70 -17.11
N ARG A 67 -20.56 7.01 -16.25
CA ARG A 67 -19.88 7.63 -15.09
C ARG A 67 -18.85 8.68 -15.51
N LEU A 68 -18.18 8.45 -16.64
CA LEU A 68 -17.12 9.32 -17.15
C LEU A 68 -17.60 10.30 -18.23
N ALA A 69 -18.91 10.45 -18.45
CA ALA A 69 -19.47 11.25 -19.53
C ALA A 69 -18.97 12.70 -19.51
N ALA A 70 -18.82 13.30 -18.32
CA ALA A 70 -18.31 14.67 -18.15
C ALA A 70 -16.84 14.85 -18.58
N TYR A 71 -16.07 13.76 -18.65
CA TYR A 71 -14.65 13.78 -19.04
C TYR A 71 -14.45 13.36 -20.50
N ARG A 72 -15.52 13.11 -21.25
CA ARG A 72 -15.43 12.61 -22.62
C ARG A 72 -14.93 13.70 -23.56
N VAL A 73 -13.94 13.37 -24.39
CA VAL A 73 -13.33 14.33 -25.34
C VAL A 73 -14.22 14.53 -26.57
N ASN A 74 -14.94 13.48 -26.97
CA ASN A 74 -15.84 13.49 -28.12
C ASN A 74 -16.97 12.48 -27.88
N ASP A 75 -18.22 12.92 -27.99
CA ASP A 75 -19.39 12.10 -27.69
C ASP A 75 -19.59 10.90 -28.62
N SER A 76 -18.97 10.90 -29.79
CA SER A 76 -18.99 9.80 -30.74
C SER A 76 -17.84 8.81 -30.53
N ARG A 77 -16.89 9.08 -29.62
CA ARG A 77 -15.68 8.26 -29.44
C ARG A 77 -15.41 7.94 -27.99
N GLU A 78 -14.68 6.87 -27.73
CA GLU A 78 -14.46 6.33 -26.38
C GLU A 78 -13.18 6.89 -25.75
N PHE A 79 -12.94 8.19 -25.92
CA PHE A 79 -11.77 8.90 -25.39
C PHE A 79 -12.18 9.85 -24.27
N PHE A 80 -11.41 9.85 -23.20
CA PHE A 80 -11.69 10.58 -21.97
C PHE A 80 -10.45 11.36 -21.53
N ARG A 81 -10.63 12.61 -21.12
CA ARG A 81 -9.59 13.45 -20.52
C ARG A 81 -9.65 13.28 -19.00
N ILE A 82 -8.91 12.30 -18.49
CA ILE A 82 -8.90 11.89 -17.08
C ILE A 82 -7.56 11.24 -16.74
N SER A 83 -7.11 11.38 -15.48
CA SER A 83 -5.89 10.71 -15.04
C SER A 83 -6.05 9.19 -15.08
N ALA A 84 -4.95 8.47 -15.35
CA ALA A 84 -4.95 7.02 -15.40
C ALA A 84 -5.45 6.41 -14.08
N THR A 85 -5.01 6.95 -12.95
CA THR A 85 -5.40 6.52 -11.60
C THR A 85 -6.90 6.63 -11.37
N ALA A 86 -7.52 7.77 -11.73
CA ALA A 86 -8.96 7.95 -11.57
C ALA A 86 -9.76 7.05 -12.53
N ALA A 87 -9.31 6.91 -13.78
CA ALA A 87 -9.92 5.99 -14.74
C ALA A 87 -9.88 4.53 -14.27
N ARG A 88 -8.72 4.09 -13.73
CA ARG A 88 -8.54 2.75 -13.17
C ARG A 88 -9.54 2.48 -12.05
N GLN A 89 -9.68 3.42 -11.12
CA GLN A 89 -10.60 3.29 -9.99
C GLN A 89 -12.03 3.07 -10.49
N VAL A 90 -12.51 3.95 -11.38
CA VAL A 90 -13.87 3.87 -11.93
C VAL A 90 -14.12 2.56 -12.69
N VAL A 91 -13.16 2.13 -13.52
CA VAL A 91 -13.27 0.87 -14.27
C VAL A 91 -13.31 -0.32 -13.32
N PHE A 92 -12.44 -0.37 -12.33
CA PHE A 92 -12.38 -1.47 -11.37
C PHE A 92 -13.64 -1.56 -10.52
N ASP A 93 -14.17 -0.42 -10.07
CA ASP A 93 -15.40 -0.36 -9.27
C ASP A 93 -16.60 -0.89 -10.06
N VAL A 94 -16.79 -0.42 -11.31
CA VAL A 94 -17.88 -0.89 -12.17
C VAL A 94 -17.78 -2.39 -12.46
N CYS A 95 -16.58 -2.89 -12.79
CA CYS A 95 -16.40 -4.33 -13.02
C CYS A 95 -16.69 -5.15 -11.77
N SER A 96 -16.35 -4.63 -10.58
CA SER A 96 -16.61 -5.30 -9.31
C SER A 96 -18.10 -5.37 -8.99
N GLU A 97 -18.81 -4.25 -9.16
CA GLU A 97 -20.26 -4.18 -8.98
C GLU A 97 -21.00 -5.17 -9.90
N ILE A 98 -20.64 -5.21 -11.19
CA ILE A 98 -21.28 -6.10 -12.16
C ILE A 98 -20.98 -7.57 -11.86
N ASN A 99 -19.77 -7.89 -11.42
CA ASN A 99 -19.45 -9.28 -11.06
C ASN A 99 -20.24 -9.71 -9.83
N ILE A 100 -20.39 -8.85 -8.82
CA ILE A 100 -21.23 -9.12 -7.64
C ILE A 100 -22.68 -9.37 -8.07
N ASP A 101 -23.26 -8.47 -8.87
CA ASP A 101 -24.65 -8.57 -9.36
C ASP A 101 -24.91 -9.86 -10.15
N ARG A 102 -23.89 -10.36 -10.86
CA ARG A 102 -23.96 -11.58 -11.68
C ARG A 102 -23.48 -12.84 -10.94
N GLN A 103 -23.25 -12.76 -9.62
CA GLN A 103 -22.76 -13.86 -8.80
C GLN A 103 -21.44 -14.47 -9.34
N HIS A 104 -20.59 -13.61 -9.88
CA HIS A 104 -19.31 -13.98 -10.48
C HIS A 104 -18.15 -13.57 -9.56
N GLU A 105 -17.01 -14.26 -9.69
CA GLU A 105 -15.80 -13.93 -8.94
C GLU A 105 -15.33 -12.49 -9.20
N ARG A 106 -14.57 -11.94 -8.24
CA ARG A 106 -14.00 -10.58 -8.34
C ARG A 106 -13.23 -10.38 -9.65
N PRO A 107 -13.19 -9.15 -10.20
CA PRO A 107 -12.44 -8.86 -11.43
C PRO A 107 -10.97 -9.30 -11.31
N ILE A 108 -10.55 -10.17 -12.21
CA ILE A 108 -9.14 -10.58 -12.34
C ILE A 108 -8.42 -9.49 -13.11
N ILE A 109 -7.50 -8.79 -12.46
CA ILE A 109 -6.63 -7.82 -13.11
C ILE A 109 -5.62 -8.60 -13.97
N THR A 110 -5.59 -8.29 -15.26
CA THR A 110 -4.71 -8.95 -16.25
C THR A 110 -3.56 -8.06 -16.71
N VAL A 111 -3.72 -6.74 -16.57
CA VAL A 111 -2.68 -5.73 -16.78
C VAL A 111 -2.95 -4.60 -15.80
N ASP A 112 -1.92 -4.14 -15.08
CA ASP A 112 -1.97 -2.92 -14.27
C ASP A 112 -0.61 -2.21 -14.33
N LEU A 113 -0.42 -1.44 -15.40
CA LEU A 113 0.68 -0.49 -15.60
C LEU A 113 0.29 0.92 -15.14
N ILE A 114 -0.91 1.09 -14.59
CA ILE A 114 -1.36 2.31 -13.91
C ILE A 114 -0.87 2.31 -12.46
N THR A 115 -0.02 1.34 -12.08
CA THR A 115 0.75 1.34 -10.83
C THR A 115 1.11 2.76 -10.48
N VAL A 116 0.41 3.21 -9.43
CA VAL A 116 0.75 4.20 -8.42
C VAL A 116 2.07 4.86 -8.79
N GLU A 117 2.10 6.18 -8.95
CA GLU A 117 3.34 6.90 -8.65
C GLU A 117 3.74 6.45 -7.22
N GLU A 118 4.55 5.39 -7.14
CA GLU A 118 5.60 5.33 -6.14
C GLU A 118 6.22 6.73 -6.22
N PRO A 119 6.38 7.44 -5.10
CA PRO A 119 7.43 8.45 -5.06
C PRO A 119 8.64 7.71 -5.61
N GLU A 120 9.18 8.17 -6.74
CA GLU A 120 10.44 7.65 -7.23
C GLU A 120 11.32 7.55 -6.00
N LEU A 121 11.78 6.33 -5.70
CA LEU A 121 12.75 6.12 -4.65
C LEU A 121 13.76 7.25 -4.85
N PRO A 122 14.04 8.10 -3.84
CA PRO A 122 15.32 8.77 -3.88
C PRO A 122 16.33 7.69 -4.28
N PRO A 123 17.14 7.89 -5.34
CA PRO A 123 18.17 6.93 -5.71
C PRO A 123 18.80 6.44 -4.42
N SER A 124 19.03 5.13 -4.26
CA SER A 124 19.53 4.48 -3.02
C SER A 124 20.41 5.39 -2.15
N ASP A 125 21.27 6.15 -2.84
CA ASP A 125 22.04 7.30 -2.38
C ASP A 125 21.24 8.33 -1.55
N GLN A 126 20.16 9.00 -1.96
CA GLN A 126 19.52 10.04 -1.11
C GLN A 126 18.84 9.52 0.17
N TYR A 127 18.44 8.24 0.22
CA TYR A 127 17.90 7.65 1.47
C TYR A 127 19.03 7.31 2.45
N GLN A 128 20.18 6.84 1.93
CA GLN A 128 21.43 6.67 2.69
C GLN A 128 22.11 8.01 3.03
N GLU A 129 22.02 9.04 2.17
CA GLU A 129 22.51 10.39 2.43
C GLU A 129 21.70 11.05 3.55
N LYS A 130 20.38 10.82 3.59
CA LYS A 130 19.50 11.40 4.62
C LYS A 130 19.65 10.75 5.99
N TYR A 131 19.80 9.42 6.05
CA TYR A 131 19.81 8.66 7.30
C TYR A 131 21.17 8.05 7.67
N GLY A 132 22.16 8.19 6.80
CA GLY A 132 23.48 7.58 6.96
C GLY A 132 23.50 6.11 6.56
N GLU A 133 24.52 5.39 7.05
CA GLU A 133 24.66 3.95 6.87
C GLU A 133 23.46 3.21 7.49
N ILE A 134 22.75 2.44 6.67
CA ILE A 134 21.63 1.61 7.12
C ILE A 134 22.17 0.21 7.43
N LEU A 135 22.21 -0.13 8.71
CA LEU A 135 22.66 -1.43 9.20
C LEU A 135 21.47 -2.36 9.45
N THR A 136 21.67 -3.65 9.16
CA THR A 136 20.76 -4.70 9.63
C THR A 136 21.35 -5.28 10.91
N ILE A 137 20.75 -4.96 12.06
CA ILE A 137 21.24 -5.35 13.38
C ILE A 137 20.27 -6.40 13.97
N PRO A 138 20.77 -7.54 14.47
CA PRO A 138 19.96 -8.50 15.24
C PRO A 138 19.28 -7.84 16.44
N LEU A 139 18.04 -8.23 16.73
CA LEU A 139 17.23 -7.58 17.77
C LEU A 139 17.81 -7.76 19.19
N ASP A 140 18.52 -8.85 19.42
CA ASP A 140 19.22 -9.18 20.67
C ASP A 140 20.47 -8.34 20.91
N GLU A 141 21.01 -7.69 19.87
CA GLU A 141 22.11 -6.72 19.99
C GLU A 141 21.62 -5.32 20.40
N LEU A 142 20.31 -5.11 20.50
CA LEU A 142 19.72 -3.82 20.86
C LEU A 142 19.42 -3.75 22.36
N SER A 143 19.89 -2.69 23.01
CA SER A 143 19.55 -2.36 24.40
C SER A 143 18.50 -1.26 24.46
N GLU A 144 17.52 -1.43 25.34
CA GLU A 144 16.50 -0.43 25.61
C GLU A 144 17.01 0.58 26.64
N LEU A 145 16.53 1.83 26.56
CA LEU A 145 16.76 2.78 27.65
C LEU A 145 15.95 2.46 28.89
N PRO A 146 16.36 3.00 30.06
CA PRO A 146 15.55 2.98 31.26
C PRO A 146 14.17 3.61 31.03
N ILE A 147 13.16 3.03 31.67
CA ILE A 147 11.82 3.62 31.78
C ILE A 147 11.95 5.00 32.44
N GLY A 148 11.19 5.98 31.95
CA GLY A 148 11.20 7.34 32.49
C GLY A 148 12.38 8.19 32.03
N THR A 149 13.06 7.82 30.94
CA THR A 149 14.04 8.70 30.27
C THR A 149 13.42 10.05 29.92
N SER A 150 12.15 10.08 29.52
CA SER A 150 11.35 11.28 29.38
C SER A 150 10.03 11.19 30.14
N THR A 151 9.44 12.35 30.42
CA THR A 151 8.11 12.45 31.01
C THR A 151 7.07 12.72 29.94
N LEU A 152 6.06 11.86 29.83
CA LEU A 152 4.94 12.06 28.91
C LEU A 152 3.96 13.11 29.45
N SER A 153 3.63 14.10 28.62
CA SER A 153 2.55 15.05 28.90
C SER A 153 1.18 14.36 28.96
N LYS A 154 0.20 15.02 29.60
CA LYS A 154 -1.18 14.51 29.67
C LYS A 154 -1.75 14.24 28.27
N LEU A 155 -1.58 15.17 27.34
CA LEU A 155 -2.04 15.04 25.95
C LEU A 155 -1.38 13.85 25.23
N GLN A 156 -0.08 13.62 25.45
CA GLN A 156 0.61 12.46 24.87
C GLN A 156 0.05 11.14 25.40
N LYS A 157 -0.24 11.06 26.71
CA LYS A 157 -0.87 9.87 27.30
C LYS A 157 -2.26 9.61 26.71
N GLU A 158 -3.08 10.65 26.52
CA GLU A 158 -4.41 10.53 25.89
C GLU A 158 -4.31 10.02 24.44
N ARG A 159 -3.34 10.52 23.67
CA ARG A 159 -3.06 10.05 22.30
C ARG A 159 -2.62 8.59 22.28
N ILE A 160 -1.66 8.22 23.15
CA ILE A 160 -1.20 6.82 23.30
C ILE A 160 -2.38 5.90 23.69
N SER A 161 -3.25 6.33 24.61
CA SER A 161 -4.44 5.58 24.99
C SER A 161 -5.38 5.32 23.80
N THR A 162 -5.56 6.33 22.93
CA THR A 162 -6.37 6.20 21.71
C THR A 162 -5.75 5.19 20.73
N ILE A 163 -4.43 5.28 20.52
CA ILE A 163 -3.68 4.32 19.68
C ILE A 163 -3.88 2.89 20.21
N ASN A 164 -3.73 2.69 21.52
CA ASN A 164 -3.89 1.38 22.15
C ASN A 164 -5.31 0.85 22.00
N ALA A 165 -6.32 1.69 22.16
CA ALA A 165 -7.71 1.29 21.99
C ALA A 165 -7.99 0.79 20.55
N ILE A 166 -7.40 1.45 19.55
CA ILE A 166 -7.54 1.07 18.13
C ILE A 166 -6.82 -0.26 17.85
N LEU A 167 -5.61 -0.41 18.36
CA LEU A 167 -4.75 -1.56 18.03
C LEU A 167 -4.91 -2.74 18.99
N ARG A 168 -5.75 -2.65 20.04
CA ARG A 168 -5.89 -3.65 21.11
C ARG A 168 -6.13 -5.07 20.57
N GLU A 169 -6.92 -5.23 19.51
CA GLU A 169 -7.25 -6.55 18.94
C GLU A 169 -6.04 -7.26 18.32
N VAL A 170 -5.10 -6.49 17.75
CA VAL A 170 -3.88 -7.00 17.13
C VAL A 170 -2.65 -6.84 18.02
N PHE A 171 -2.77 -6.02 19.07
CA PHE A 171 -1.69 -5.65 19.98
C PHE A 171 -2.19 -5.53 21.44
N PRO A 172 -2.60 -6.65 22.07
CA PRO A 172 -3.23 -6.65 23.39
C PRO A 172 -2.27 -6.37 24.56
N GLU A 173 -0.94 -6.46 24.37
CA GLU A 173 0.04 -6.33 25.46
C GLU A 173 0.35 -4.88 25.92
N CYS A 174 -0.40 -3.86 25.45
CA CYS A 174 -0.12 -2.43 25.69
C CYS A 174 -0.94 -1.74 26.79
N GLU A 175 -1.54 -2.45 27.77
CA GLU A 175 -2.35 -1.74 28.77
C GLU A 175 -1.55 -1.07 29.90
N GLU A 176 -0.62 -1.79 30.55
CA GLU A 176 0.12 -1.20 31.69
C GLU A 176 1.51 -0.69 31.28
N SER A 177 2.15 -1.30 30.28
CA SER A 177 3.56 -1.06 29.95
C SER A 177 3.80 -0.13 28.75
N CYS A 178 2.75 0.46 28.19
CA CYS A 178 2.82 1.20 26.93
C CYS A 178 3.38 2.61 27.11
N TYR A 179 2.93 3.30 28.15
CA TYR A 179 3.52 4.58 28.53
C TYR A 179 5.00 4.42 28.89
N ASP A 180 5.35 3.33 29.58
CA ASP A 180 6.73 3.01 29.92
C ASP A 180 7.58 2.85 28.67
N SER A 181 7.04 2.19 27.64
CA SER A 181 7.67 2.12 26.34
C SER A 181 7.95 3.52 25.80
N PHE A 182 6.95 4.37 25.57
CA PHE A 182 7.20 5.71 25.02
C PHE A 182 8.09 6.58 25.91
N SER A 183 8.06 6.38 27.23
CA SER A 183 8.91 7.12 28.18
C SER A 183 10.40 6.80 28.07
N ARG A 184 10.77 5.72 27.38
CA ARG A 184 12.18 5.37 27.10
C ARG A 184 12.77 6.27 26.01
N ASP A 185 11.95 6.89 25.18
CA ASP A 185 12.42 7.84 24.18
C ASP A 185 12.69 9.19 24.83
N GLU A 186 13.86 9.77 24.57
CA GLU A 186 14.19 11.14 25.00
C GLU A 186 13.20 12.18 24.45
N ASN A 187 12.68 11.96 23.25
CA ASN A 187 11.63 12.75 22.63
C ASN A 187 10.55 11.83 22.04
N PRO A 188 9.47 11.54 22.79
CA PRO A 188 8.45 10.57 22.39
C PRO A 188 7.51 11.08 21.29
N GLU A 189 7.42 12.40 21.05
CA GLU A 189 6.44 12.99 20.12
C GLU A 189 6.52 12.44 18.68
N PRO A 190 7.69 12.29 18.05
CA PRO A 190 7.78 11.72 16.71
C PRO A 190 7.36 10.25 16.66
N GLU A 191 7.65 9.48 17.72
CA GLU A 191 7.25 8.07 17.81
C GLU A 191 5.72 7.98 17.89
N ILE A 192 5.10 8.74 18.79
CA ILE A 192 3.64 8.81 18.94
C ILE A 192 2.97 9.12 17.59
N ARG A 193 3.49 10.07 16.81
CA ARG A 193 2.96 10.40 15.48
C ARG A 193 3.04 9.23 14.50
N ILE A 194 4.10 8.45 14.50
CA ILE A 194 4.23 7.27 13.65
C ILE A 194 3.12 6.27 14.00
N TRP A 195 2.96 6.00 15.28
CA TRP A 195 1.93 5.09 15.79
C TRP A 195 0.50 5.56 15.51
N GLU A 196 0.23 6.86 15.59
CA GLU A 196 -1.06 7.45 15.17
C GLU A 196 -1.35 7.18 13.69
N HIS A 197 -0.34 7.29 12.82
CA HIS A 197 -0.52 7.04 11.39
C HIS A 197 -0.68 5.56 11.08
N ILE A 198 -0.03 4.67 11.85
CA ILE A 198 -0.29 3.22 11.78
C ILE A 198 -1.74 2.94 12.18
N ALA A 199 -2.20 3.47 13.33
CA ALA A 199 -3.56 3.27 13.81
C ALA A 199 -4.61 3.82 12.83
N LYS A 200 -4.38 5.02 12.28
CA LYS A 200 -5.23 5.63 11.25
C LYS A 200 -5.31 4.77 9.98
N ALA A 201 -4.17 4.27 9.50
CA ALA A 201 -4.12 3.40 8.32
C ALA A 201 -4.83 2.07 8.57
N PHE A 202 -4.66 1.50 9.78
CA PHE A 202 -5.30 0.26 10.19
C PHE A 202 -6.83 0.37 10.21
N LEU A 203 -7.38 1.45 10.77
CA LEU A 203 -8.83 1.71 10.76
C LEU A 203 -9.41 1.79 9.35
N LYS A 204 -8.73 2.48 8.42
CA LYS A 204 -9.17 2.56 7.01
C LYS A 204 -9.25 1.17 6.38
N VAL A 205 -8.27 0.33 6.65
CA VAL A 205 -8.21 -1.04 6.12
C VAL A 205 -9.32 -1.91 6.71
N ASP A 206 -9.51 -1.83 8.02
CA ASP A 206 -10.51 -2.63 8.72
C ASP A 206 -11.94 -2.31 8.28
N GLN A 207 -12.26 -1.03 8.13
CA GLN A 207 -13.59 -0.56 7.70
C GLN A 207 -13.94 -0.97 6.26
N ILE A 208 -12.95 -1.02 5.35
CA ILE A 208 -13.21 -1.29 3.93
C ILE A 208 -13.28 -2.80 3.66
N ASN A 209 -12.49 -3.61 4.38
CA ASN A 209 -12.30 -5.01 4.02
C ASN A 209 -12.96 -6.01 4.96
N CYS A 210 -13.49 -5.59 6.13
CA CYS A 210 -14.06 -6.48 7.15
C CYS A 210 -13.14 -7.68 7.46
N LEU A 211 -11.94 -7.40 7.98
CA LEU A 211 -10.89 -8.40 8.17
C LEU A 211 -11.15 -9.31 9.38
N ASN A 212 -10.74 -10.57 9.28
CA ASN A 212 -10.68 -11.47 10.44
C ASN A 212 -9.43 -11.21 11.31
N VAL A 213 -9.35 -11.79 12.51
CA VAL A 213 -8.27 -11.55 13.47
C VAL A 213 -6.87 -11.85 12.90
N THR A 214 -6.72 -12.92 12.10
CA THR A 214 -5.43 -13.29 11.48
C THR A 214 -5.02 -12.33 10.38
N GLU A 215 -5.96 -11.90 9.55
CA GLU A 215 -5.74 -10.88 8.51
C GLU A 215 -5.41 -9.52 9.13
N LYS A 216 -6.11 -9.14 10.20
CA LYS A 216 -5.82 -7.93 10.98
C LYS A 216 -4.38 -7.92 11.48
N LYS A 217 -3.90 -9.05 12.04
CA LYS A 217 -2.50 -9.17 12.50
C LYS A 217 -1.50 -9.00 11.36
N GLU A 218 -1.74 -9.60 10.20
CA GLU A 218 -0.86 -9.42 9.04
C GLU A 218 -0.90 -7.99 8.49
N ALA A 219 -2.08 -7.36 8.42
CA ALA A 219 -2.25 -5.98 7.99
C ALA A 219 -1.51 -5.00 8.92
N TYR A 220 -1.63 -5.21 10.24
CA TYR A 220 -0.86 -4.47 11.25
C TYR A 220 0.65 -4.63 11.02
N THR A 221 1.11 -5.86 10.77
CA THR A 221 2.53 -6.14 10.54
C THR A 221 3.05 -5.46 9.27
N LEU A 222 2.25 -5.44 8.19
CA LEU A 222 2.56 -4.72 6.96
C LEU A 222 2.67 -3.21 7.18
N LEU A 223 1.75 -2.62 7.95
CA LEU A 223 1.77 -1.19 8.28
C LEU A 223 2.97 -0.83 9.16
N LEU A 224 3.31 -1.69 10.12
CA LEU A 224 4.52 -1.53 10.94
C LEU A 224 5.79 -1.63 10.09
N ALA A 225 5.90 -2.63 9.22
CA ALA A 225 7.05 -2.76 8.32
C ALA A 225 7.16 -1.55 7.37
N ARG A 226 6.02 -1.05 6.87
CA ARG A 226 5.96 0.14 6.02
C ARG A 226 6.32 1.44 6.74
N SER A 227 6.09 1.54 8.05
CA SER A 227 6.51 2.71 8.82
C SER A 227 8.05 2.81 8.91
N LEU A 228 8.74 1.66 8.86
CA LEU A 228 10.19 1.57 8.97
C LEU A 228 10.92 1.54 7.62
N SER A 229 10.30 0.93 6.61
CA SER A 229 10.92 0.64 5.32
C SER A 229 10.04 1.04 4.13
N PRO A 230 10.63 1.41 2.99
CA PRO A 230 9.88 1.64 1.75
C PRO A 230 9.04 0.42 1.35
N THR A 231 7.87 0.67 0.76
CA THR A 231 6.91 -0.37 0.33
C THR A 231 7.56 -1.49 -0.48
N LYS A 232 8.41 -1.14 -1.45
CA LYS A 232 9.14 -2.10 -2.29
C LYS A 232 10.02 -3.06 -1.47
N VAL A 233 10.72 -2.53 -0.47
CA VAL A 233 11.59 -3.33 0.42
C VAL A 233 10.74 -4.27 1.27
N VAL A 234 9.60 -3.78 1.78
CA VAL A 234 8.66 -4.60 2.56
C VAL A 234 8.12 -5.75 1.71
N LEU A 235 7.66 -5.49 0.49
CA LEU A 235 7.14 -6.51 -0.45
C LEU A 235 8.18 -7.53 -0.90
N GLN A 236 9.47 -7.20 -0.85
CA GLN A 236 10.56 -8.11 -1.19
C GLN A 236 10.93 -9.03 -0.01
N LYS A 237 10.89 -8.50 1.22
CA LYS A 237 11.35 -9.21 2.42
C LYS A 237 10.26 -10.00 3.13
N GLN A 238 9.00 -9.57 3.03
CA GLN A 238 7.91 -10.12 3.83
C GLN A 238 7.18 -11.25 3.11
N THR A 239 7.03 -12.39 3.80
CA THR A 239 6.17 -13.48 3.34
C THR A 239 4.72 -13.15 3.67
N LEU A 240 3.90 -12.95 2.63
CA LEU A 240 2.47 -12.73 2.77
C LEU A 240 1.76 -14.08 2.92
N ARG A 241 0.87 -14.20 3.91
CA ARG A 241 0.14 -15.46 4.21
C ARG A 241 -1.34 -15.36 3.87
N TYR A 242 -1.95 -14.22 4.18
CA TYR A 242 -3.38 -13.97 4.03
C TYR A 242 -3.70 -12.89 2.98
N PHE A 243 -2.71 -12.12 2.54
CA PHE A 243 -2.90 -11.09 1.50
C PHE A 243 -2.15 -11.38 0.20
N THR A 244 -2.74 -10.97 -0.93
CA THR A 244 -2.00 -10.85 -2.19
C THR A 244 -1.07 -9.64 -2.14
N LYS A 245 -0.05 -9.59 -3.01
CA LYS A 245 0.85 -8.43 -3.12
C LYS A 245 0.09 -7.12 -3.41
N GLU A 246 -0.96 -7.19 -4.22
CA GLU A 246 -1.81 -6.04 -4.53
C GLU A 246 -2.63 -5.57 -3.31
N ALA A 247 -3.19 -6.51 -2.53
CA ALA A 247 -3.90 -6.17 -1.30
C ALA A 247 -2.95 -5.59 -0.26
N ALA A 248 -1.77 -6.19 -0.08
CA ALA A 248 -0.73 -5.68 0.80
C ALA A 248 -0.26 -4.27 0.40
N LEU A 249 -0.10 -4.01 -0.91
CA LEU A 249 0.20 -2.68 -1.42
C LEU A 249 -0.90 -1.68 -1.05
N LYS A 250 -2.18 -2.00 -1.28
CA LYS A 250 -3.31 -1.13 -0.91
C LYS A 250 -3.37 -0.84 0.60
N ILE A 251 -3.08 -1.84 1.43
CA ILE A 251 -2.97 -1.69 2.89
C ILE A 251 -1.88 -0.66 3.22
N MET A 252 -0.68 -0.87 2.66
CA MET A 252 0.48 -0.01 2.93
C MET A 252 0.33 1.42 2.40
N THR A 253 -0.42 1.63 1.31
CA THR A 253 -0.74 3.00 0.83
C THR A 253 -1.62 3.79 1.79
N GLY A 254 -2.27 3.14 2.75
CA GLY A 254 -3.03 3.80 3.80
C GLY A 254 -2.16 4.58 4.80
N TYR A 255 -0.86 4.28 4.88
CA TYR A 255 0.11 4.97 5.74
C TYR A 255 0.70 6.19 5.03
N GLU A 256 0.50 7.37 5.61
CA GLU A 256 0.70 8.66 4.93
C GLU A 256 2.10 9.28 5.16
N LEU A 257 2.89 8.75 6.10
CA LEU A 257 4.23 9.28 6.39
C LEU A 257 5.32 8.62 5.53
N PRO A 258 6.45 9.31 5.28
CA PRO A 258 7.63 8.66 4.74
C PRO A 258 8.08 7.55 5.71
N PRO A 259 8.65 6.45 5.19
CA PRO A 259 9.27 5.45 6.04
C PRO A 259 10.41 6.10 6.82
N LYS A 260 10.56 5.70 8.08
CA LYS A 260 11.60 6.23 8.97
C LYS A 260 12.29 5.06 9.66
N PRO A 261 13.55 4.75 9.27
CA PRO A 261 14.32 3.73 9.95
C PRO A 261 14.53 4.09 11.42
N ILE A 262 14.69 3.05 12.21
CA ILE A 262 15.03 3.15 13.61
C ILE A 262 16.45 3.71 13.73
N THR A 263 16.62 4.76 14.52
CA THR A 263 17.94 5.39 14.73
C THR A 263 18.67 4.68 15.85
N VAL A 264 19.62 3.80 15.53
CA VAL A 264 20.47 3.10 16.51
C VAL A 264 21.76 3.88 16.72
N ARG A 265 22.31 3.86 17.94
CA ARG A 265 23.59 4.52 18.25
C ARG A 265 24.54 3.58 18.98
N LYS A 266 25.81 3.63 18.57
CA LYS A 266 26.89 2.78 19.10
C LYS A 266 27.29 3.29 20.49
N ALA A 267 27.46 2.40 21.46
CA ALA A 267 28.08 2.75 22.74
C ALA A 267 29.55 3.18 22.47
N LYS A 268 29.89 4.44 22.81
CA LYS A 268 31.16 5.20 22.56
C LYS A 268 32.43 4.33 22.55
N SER A 269 33.49 4.64 21.79
CA SER A 269 34.12 5.94 21.46
C SER A 269 33.82 6.40 20.02
N GLU A 270 33.39 7.61 19.66
CA GLU A 270 33.59 8.98 20.18
C GLU A 270 32.26 9.78 20.06
N ILE A 271 32.27 11.02 20.56
CA ILE A 271 31.09 11.85 20.85
C ILE A 271 30.44 12.42 19.58
N SER A 272 29.15 12.15 19.37
CA SER A 272 28.20 13.15 18.82
C SER A 272 26.76 12.68 18.95
N HIS A 273 26.08 13.17 20.01
CA HIS A 273 24.63 13.24 20.31
C HIS A 273 23.83 11.93 20.16
N ILE A 274 22.94 11.55 21.10
CA ILE A 274 22.16 10.28 21.07
C ILE A 274 20.62 10.51 20.90
N ARG A 275 19.89 9.64 20.18
CA ARG A 275 18.46 9.73 19.77
C ARG A 275 18.00 8.30 19.44
N HIS A 276 16.86 7.94 20.03
CA HIS A 276 16.56 6.61 20.54
C HIS A 276 15.56 5.77 19.72
N VAL A 277 15.50 4.50 20.13
CA VAL A 277 14.74 3.37 19.59
C VAL A 277 13.84 2.81 20.67
N ASN A 278 12.59 2.54 20.34
CA ASN A 278 11.72 1.71 21.14
C ASN A 278 11.15 0.57 20.29
N ILE A 279 11.65 -0.64 20.54
CA ILE A 279 11.19 -1.86 19.90
C ILE A 279 10.53 -2.74 20.96
N LYS A 280 9.32 -2.37 21.40
CA LYS A 280 8.38 -3.40 21.86
C LYS A 280 7.72 -4.19 20.72
N PRO A 281 7.35 -3.62 19.57
CA PRO A 281 6.53 -4.38 18.63
C PRO A 281 7.28 -5.47 17.85
N LEU A 282 8.61 -5.55 17.93
CA LEU A 282 9.34 -6.66 17.29
C LEU A 282 9.64 -7.80 18.28
N LYS A 283 9.72 -7.57 19.60
CA LYS A 283 9.95 -8.67 20.55
C LYS A 283 8.73 -9.59 20.71
N SER A 284 7.50 -9.09 20.58
CA SER A 284 6.28 -9.92 20.64
C SER A 284 5.73 -10.35 19.28
N VAL A 285 6.16 -9.73 18.16
CA VAL A 285 5.65 -10.05 16.81
C VAL A 285 6.67 -10.79 15.93
N ILE A 286 7.98 -10.75 16.24
CA ILE A 286 8.99 -11.53 15.50
C ILE A 286 9.11 -13.01 15.90
N PRO A 287 8.88 -13.46 17.16
CA PRO A 287 9.14 -14.86 17.50
C PRO A 287 8.35 -15.85 16.64
N ASP A 288 7.11 -15.52 16.28
CA ASP A 288 6.22 -16.42 15.55
C ASP A 288 6.37 -16.39 14.01
N ILE A 289 7.11 -15.42 13.46
CA ILE A 289 7.41 -15.39 12.01
C ILE A 289 8.74 -16.09 11.71
N LEU A 290 9.68 -16.13 12.65
CA LEU A 290 10.96 -16.85 12.50
C LEU A 290 10.98 -18.28 13.08
N ALA A 291 10.03 -18.66 13.95
CA ALA A 291 9.98 -20.02 14.51
C ALA A 291 9.35 -21.09 13.59
N ALA A 292 8.77 -20.73 12.44
CA ALA A 292 8.13 -21.68 11.51
C ALA A 292 9.07 -22.25 10.42
N GLN A 293 10.40 -22.23 10.63
CA GLN A 293 11.38 -22.81 9.70
C GLN A 293 12.25 -23.94 10.28
N ARG A 294 11.85 -24.57 11.38
CA ARG A 294 12.42 -25.88 11.77
C ARG A 294 11.36 -26.80 12.34
N ARG A 295 10.62 -27.45 11.44
CA ARG A 295 10.00 -28.78 11.61
C ARG A 295 9.30 -29.14 10.30
N THR A 296 10.06 -29.73 9.39
CA THR A 296 9.74 -30.96 8.65
C THR A 296 10.91 -31.20 7.70
N ASP A 297 11.60 -32.30 7.99
CA ASP A 297 12.63 -33.05 7.25
C ASP A 297 13.97 -32.37 6.93
#